data_AF-A0A7Z1KL46-F1
#
_entry.id   AF-A0A7Z1KL46-F1
#
_cell.length_a   1.000
_cell.length_b   1.000
_cell.length_c   1.000
_cell.angle_alpha   90.00
_cell.angle_beta   90.00
_cell.angle_gamma   90.00
#
_symmetry.space_group_name_H-M   'P 1'
#
loop_
_entity.id
_entity.type
_entity.pdbx_description
1 polymer ?
#
loop_
_entity_poly.entity_id
_entity_poly.type
_entity_poly.pdbx_seq_one_letter_code
_entity_poly.pdbx_strand_id
1 'polypeptide(L)'
;MHFYVDETGQTGRNLFDKTQPVLSYGVLSSDANLDKVAEADLAVIRKTLGVQRLHAAELGLHRLSDLVDTLLVLQKKHRIRFDIWQVVKRDHAIISFFDQVFDQGMNPAVPWSAYWTPLRYPLLLNLASLFDDELASNAWTARLEAHDERASELFCTVSDELISRTAASALDHRSKQLITDALNWASANFEQLGYNCKTNKERLRIMPNMIGFQSVLHGICSRLGAPERKASIIVDQQS
;
A
#
# COMPACT_ATOMS: atom_id res chain seq x y z
N MET A 1 4.93 -25.30 5.21
CA MET A 1 3.74 -24.50 5.54
C MET A 1 3.18 -23.93 4.24
N HIS A 2 1.86 -23.86 4.13
CA HIS A 2 1.14 -23.40 2.95
C HIS A 2 0.49 -22.04 3.26
N PHE A 3 0.57 -21.12 2.31
CA PHE A 3 0.03 -19.77 2.39
C PHE A 3 -0.83 -19.50 1.15
N TYR A 4 -2.00 -18.92 1.38
CA TYR A 4 -2.98 -18.55 0.37
C TYR A 4 -3.20 -17.05 0.51
N VAL A 5 -2.80 -16.29 -0.51
CA VAL A 5 -2.83 -14.83 -0.52
C VAL A 5 -3.93 -14.37 -1.47
N ASP A 6 -4.80 -13.49 -0.99
CA ASP A 6 -5.82 -12.82 -1.78
C ASP A 6 -5.72 -11.30 -1.57
N GLU A 7 -6.16 -10.53 -2.58
CA GLU A 7 -6.06 -9.08 -2.65
C GLU A 7 -7.43 -8.44 -2.93
N THR A 8 -7.75 -7.37 -2.22
CA THR A 8 -8.94 -6.56 -2.48
C THR A 8 -8.66 -5.06 -2.39
N GLY A 9 -9.46 -4.27 -3.09
CA GLY A 9 -9.38 -2.80 -3.06
C GLY A 9 -8.60 -2.16 -4.20
N GLN A 10 -8.53 -2.80 -5.38
CA GLN A 10 -7.93 -2.32 -6.64
C GLN A 10 -6.56 -1.62 -6.50
N THR A 11 -5.53 -2.24 -7.07
CA THR A 11 -4.14 -1.72 -7.13
C THR A 11 -3.91 -0.61 -8.14
N GLY A 12 -4.98 -0.11 -8.75
CA GLY A 12 -4.94 0.79 -9.89
C GLY A 12 -4.43 2.20 -9.57
N ARG A 13 -4.29 3.00 -10.64
CA ARG A 13 -3.80 4.39 -10.59
C ARG A 13 -4.67 5.32 -9.74
N ASN A 14 -5.95 4.98 -9.56
CA ASN A 14 -6.90 5.82 -8.82
C ASN A 14 -6.80 5.55 -7.31
N LEU A 15 -5.88 6.25 -6.65
CA LEU A 15 -5.71 6.13 -5.20
C LEU A 15 -6.82 6.79 -4.39
N PHE A 16 -7.61 7.67 -5.01
CA PHE A 16 -8.58 8.53 -4.34
C PHE A 16 -10.03 8.13 -4.63
N ASP A 17 -10.26 6.87 -5.02
CA ASP A 17 -11.60 6.28 -5.04
C ASP A 17 -12.12 6.13 -3.61
N LYS A 18 -13.12 6.94 -3.25
CA LYS A 18 -13.75 6.94 -1.91
C LYS A 18 -14.41 5.61 -1.56
N THR A 19 -14.77 4.80 -2.55
CA THR A 19 -15.39 3.48 -2.33
C THR A 19 -14.34 2.39 -2.03
N GLN A 20 -13.07 2.64 -2.37
CA GLN A 20 -11.96 1.71 -2.18
C GLN A 20 -10.70 2.42 -1.64
N PRO A 21 -10.74 2.99 -0.43
CA PRO A 21 -9.65 3.80 0.13
C PRO A 21 -8.44 2.98 0.59
N VAL A 22 -8.60 1.66 0.70
CA VAL A 22 -7.61 0.74 1.27
C VAL A 22 -7.39 -0.42 0.32
N LEU A 23 -6.12 -0.72 0.04
CA LEU A 23 -5.69 -2.00 -0.53
C LEU A 23 -5.45 -2.97 0.61
N SER A 24 -6.09 -4.14 0.59
CA SER A 24 -5.94 -5.16 1.63
C SER A 24 -5.43 -6.48 1.04
N TYR A 25 -4.52 -7.12 1.76
CA TYR A 25 -4.11 -8.50 1.51
C TYR A 25 -4.59 -9.38 2.66
N GLY A 26 -5.36 -10.41 2.33
CA GLY A 26 -5.72 -11.49 3.26
C GLY A 26 -4.79 -12.68 3.04
N VAL A 27 -4.21 -13.22 4.10
CA VAL A 27 -3.39 -14.44 4.00
C VAL A 27 -3.89 -15.50 4.95
N LEU A 28 -4.30 -16.63 4.39
CA LEU A 28 -4.54 -17.85 5.14
C LEU A 28 -3.26 -18.67 5.18
N SER A 29 -2.91 -19.21 6.34
CA SER A 29 -1.79 -20.13 6.48
C SER A 29 -2.17 -21.39 7.25
N SER A 30 -1.61 -22.52 6.83
CA SER A 30 -1.71 -23.81 7.55
C SER A 30 -0.44 -24.63 7.35
N ASP A 31 -0.17 -25.56 8.27
CA ASP A 31 0.91 -26.54 8.12
C ASP A 31 0.63 -27.53 6.97
N ALA A 32 -0.65 -27.79 6.69
CA ALA A 32 -1.11 -28.70 5.65
C ALA A 32 -1.59 -27.95 4.39
N ASN A 33 -1.57 -28.64 3.26
CA ASN A 33 -2.15 -28.14 2.00
C ASN A 33 -3.68 -28.20 2.08
N LEU A 34 -4.33 -27.05 2.22
CA LEU A 34 -5.78 -26.93 2.40
C LEU A 34 -6.57 -27.43 1.18
N ASP A 35 -6.05 -27.26 -0.03
CA ASP A 35 -6.69 -27.75 -1.26
C ASP A 35 -6.80 -29.28 -1.29
N LYS A 36 -5.98 -29.97 -0.49
CA LYS A 36 -6.04 -31.43 -0.34
C LYS A 36 -6.80 -31.85 0.90
N VAL A 37 -6.48 -31.25 2.05
CA VAL A 37 -7.00 -31.75 3.34
C VAL A 37 -8.41 -31.27 3.66
N ALA A 38 -8.85 -30.14 3.10
CA ALA A 38 -10.18 -29.59 3.34
C ALA A 38 -11.19 -29.90 2.21
N GLU A 39 -10.73 -30.45 1.08
CA GLU A 39 -11.57 -30.60 -0.13
C GLU A 39 -12.81 -31.46 0.09
N ALA A 40 -12.70 -32.55 0.85
CA ALA A 40 -13.87 -33.39 1.17
C ALA A 40 -14.94 -32.60 1.94
N ASP A 41 -14.53 -31.79 2.92
CA ASP A 41 -15.43 -30.97 3.71
C ASP A 41 -16.02 -29.82 2.86
N LEU A 42 -15.17 -29.16 2.05
CA LEU A 42 -15.61 -28.09 1.14
C LEU A 42 -16.57 -28.60 0.05
N ALA A 43 -16.40 -29.82 -0.45
CA ALA A 43 -17.29 -30.44 -1.42
C ALA A 43 -18.70 -30.67 -0.85
N VAL A 44 -18.79 -31.07 0.43
CA VAL A 44 -20.08 -31.18 1.14
C VAL A 44 -20.75 -29.81 1.24
N ILE A 45 -20.01 -28.77 1.63
CA ILE A 45 -20.54 -27.41 1.74
C ILE A 45 -21.05 -26.90 0.39
N ARG A 46 -20.26 -27.06 -0.67
CA ARG A 46 -20.65 -26.69 -2.04
C ARG A 46 -21.92 -27.40 -2.49
N LYS A 47 -22.03 -28.71 -2.21
CA LYS A 47 -23.23 -29.50 -2.52
C LYS A 47 -24.45 -29.01 -1.75
N THR A 48 -24.31 -28.75 -0.46
CA THR A 48 -25.40 -28.23 0.39
C THR A 48 -25.91 -26.87 -0.09
N LEU A 49 -25.00 -26.01 -0.57
CA LEU A 49 -25.33 -24.69 -1.09
C LEU A 49 -25.70 -24.68 -2.57
N GLY A 50 -25.53 -25.80 -3.29
CA GLY A 50 -25.78 -25.89 -4.72
C GLY A 50 -24.90 -24.96 -5.56
N VAL A 51 -23.66 -24.68 -5.11
CA VAL A 51 -22.71 -23.80 -5.80
C VAL A 51 -21.46 -24.54 -6.24
N GLN A 52 -20.81 -24.05 -7.29
CA GLN A 52 -19.53 -24.61 -7.73
C GLN A 52 -18.36 -24.00 -6.96
N ARG A 53 -18.46 -22.75 -6.51
CA ARG A 53 -17.43 -22.10 -5.69
C ARG A 53 -18.03 -21.44 -4.48
N LEU A 54 -17.28 -21.44 -3.38
CA LEU A 54 -17.63 -20.71 -2.17
C LEU A 54 -17.11 -19.28 -2.28
N HIS A 55 -17.69 -18.50 -3.20
CA HIS A 55 -17.28 -17.12 -3.45
C HIS A 55 -18.41 -16.15 -3.11
N ALA A 56 -18.08 -15.00 -2.52
CA ALA A 56 -19.07 -14.01 -2.08
C ALA A 56 -19.95 -13.50 -3.24
N ALA A 57 -19.42 -13.46 -4.46
CA ALA A 57 -20.19 -13.10 -5.65
C ALA A 57 -21.30 -14.11 -6.00
N GLU A 58 -21.12 -15.40 -5.67
CA GLU A 58 -22.14 -16.46 -5.91
C GLU A 58 -23.11 -16.60 -4.73
N LEU A 59 -22.63 -16.37 -3.51
CA LEU A 59 -23.37 -16.66 -2.28
C LEU A 59 -24.04 -15.43 -1.67
N GLY A 60 -23.50 -14.24 -1.88
CA GLY A 60 -23.85 -13.05 -1.10
C GLY A 60 -23.48 -13.18 0.38
N LEU A 61 -23.59 -12.07 1.13
CA LEU A 61 -23.21 -12.02 2.54
C LEU A 61 -24.08 -12.92 3.44
N HIS A 62 -25.39 -12.99 3.18
CA HIS A 62 -26.33 -13.73 4.03
C HIS A 62 -26.01 -15.24 4.07
N ARG A 63 -25.74 -15.86 2.91
CA ARG A 63 -25.51 -17.31 2.84
C ARG A 63 -24.13 -17.71 3.35
N LEU A 64 -23.18 -16.78 3.36
CA LEU A 64 -21.86 -16.99 3.98
C LEU A 64 -21.97 -17.06 5.51
N SER A 65 -22.86 -16.26 6.11
CA SER A 65 -23.10 -16.29 7.56
C SER A 65 -23.57 -17.67 8.05
N ASP A 66 -24.35 -18.38 7.24
CA ASP A 66 -24.84 -19.73 7.55
C ASP A 66 -23.70 -20.77 7.62
N LEU A 67 -22.52 -20.45 7.08
CA LEU A 67 -21.35 -21.35 7.05
C LEU A 67 -20.37 -21.13 8.19
N VAL A 68 -20.55 -20.11 9.02
CA VAL A 68 -19.56 -19.68 10.02
C VAL A 68 -19.15 -20.82 10.94
N ASP A 69 -20.10 -21.59 11.49
CA ASP A 69 -19.79 -22.70 12.39
C ASP A 69 -18.97 -23.80 11.69
N THR A 70 -19.28 -24.08 10.43
CA THR A 70 -18.55 -25.08 9.63
C THR A 70 -17.12 -24.59 9.34
N LEU A 71 -16.96 -23.33 8.98
CA LEU A 71 -15.65 -22.71 8.76
C LEU A 71 -14.82 -22.67 10.04
N LEU A 72 -15.43 -22.45 11.21
CA LEU A 72 -14.75 -22.51 12.51
C LEU A 72 -14.25 -23.92 12.84
N VAL A 73 -15.02 -24.96 12.52
CA VAL A 73 -14.58 -26.35 12.67
C VAL A 73 -13.38 -26.62 11.78
N LEU A 74 -13.41 -26.20 10.51
CA LEU A 74 -12.29 -26.34 9.57
C LEU A 74 -11.05 -25.56 10.02
N GLN A 75 -11.24 -24.33 10.48
CA GLN A 75 -10.18 -23.49 11.03
C GLN A 75 -9.46 -24.20 12.17
N LYS A 76 -10.20 -24.78 13.13
CA LYS A 76 -9.62 -25.52 14.25
C LYS A 76 -8.94 -26.82 13.80
N LYS A 77 -9.62 -27.61 12.97
CA LYS A 77 -9.14 -28.91 12.45
C LYS A 77 -7.80 -28.76 11.73
N HIS A 78 -7.65 -27.72 10.90
CA HIS A 78 -6.45 -27.49 10.10
C HIS A 78 -5.56 -26.37 10.63
N ARG A 79 -5.82 -25.89 11.86
CA ARG A 79 -5.07 -24.80 12.53
C ARG A 79 -4.85 -23.60 11.62
N ILE A 80 -5.87 -23.23 10.86
CA ILE A 80 -5.79 -22.14 9.89
C ILE A 80 -5.60 -20.84 10.66
N ARG A 81 -4.65 -20.02 10.21
CA ARG A 81 -4.42 -18.68 10.72
C ARG A 81 -4.70 -17.69 9.61
N PHE A 82 -5.24 -16.54 9.98
CA PHE A 82 -5.56 -15.46 9.06
C PHE A 82 -4.84 -14.20 9.50
N ASP A 83 -4.17 -13.56 8.55
CA ASP A 83 -3.54 -12.26 8.72
C ASP A 83 -4.07 -11.30 7.66
N ILE A 84 -4.12 -10.02 8.03
CA ILE A 84 -4.48 -8.93 7.14
C ILE A 84 -3.36 -7.90 7.13
N TRP A 85 -2.99 -7.45 5.94
CA TRP A 85 -2.17 -6.27 5.72
C TRP A 85 -2.95 -5.27 4.92
N GLN A 86 -2.77 -3.99 5.24
CA GLN A 86 -3.51 -2.91 4.61
C GLN A 86 -2.57 -1.78 4.23
N VAL A 87 -2.82 -1.19 3.07
CA VAL A 87 -2.20 0.04 2.61
C VAL A 87 -3.32 1.06 2.42
N VAL A 88 -3.31 2.10 3.25
CA VAL A 88 -4.18 3.26 3.06
C VAL A 88 -3.66 4.04 1.85
N LYS A 89 -4.50 4.17 0.82
CA LYS A 89 -4.05 4.69 -0.48
C LYS A 89 -3.66 6.16 -0.44
N ARG A 90 -4.39 6.97 0.35
CA ARG A 90 -4.04 8.38 0.61
C ARG A 90 -2.65 8.50 1.23
N ASP A 91 -2.38 7.72 2.26
CA ASP A 91 -1.09 7.75 2.96
C ASP A 91 0.03 7.30 2.03
N HIS A 92 -0.21 6.29 1.19
CA HIS A 92 0.75 5.85 0.17
C HIS A 92 1.13 6.98 -0.79
N ALA A 93 0.17 7.80 -1.24
CA ALA A 93 0.48 8.95 -2.10
C ALA A 93 1.38 9.97 -1.39
N ILE A 94 1.08 10.30 -0.13
CA ILE A 94 1.86 11.27 0.67
C ILE A 94 3.25 10.73 0.99
N ILE A 95 3.36 9.45 1.38
CA ILE A 95 4.64 8.78 1.63
C ILE A 95 5.47 8.74 0.35
N SER A 96 4.87 8.41 -0.80
CA SER A 96 5.57 8.42 -2.08
C SER A 96 6.06 9.81 -2.47
N PHE A 97 5.29 10.86 -2.17
CA PHE A 97 5.74 12.25 -2.37
C PHE A 97 6.93 12.56 -1.47
N PHE A 98 6.81 12.25 -0.17
CA PHE A 98 7.86 12.47 0.81
C PHE A 98 9.16 11.75 0.43
N ASP A 99 9.09 10.45 0.11
CA ASP A 99 10.27 9.66 -0.25
C ASP A 99 10.97 10.20 -1.49
N GLN A 100 10.25 10.77 -2.46
CA GLN A 100 10.92 11.35 -3.61
C GLN A 100 11.51 12.74 -3.32
N VAL A 101 10.76 13.60 -2.63
CA VAL A 101 11.13 15.01 -2.44
C VAL A 101 12.14 15.19 -1.31
N PHE A 102 12.06 14.36 -0.27
CA PHE A 102 12.85 14.49 0.95
C PHE A 102 14.03 13.52 1.03
N ASP A 103 14.21 12.61 0.07
CA ASP A 103 15.40 11.77 0.03
C ASP A 103 16.65 12.62 -0.18
N GLN A 104 17.53 12.66 0.82
CA GLN A 104 18.77 13.43 0.77
C GLN A 104 19.70 12.99 -0.38
N GLY A 105 19.63 11.74 -0.81
CA GLY A 105 20.36 11.24 -1.98
C GLY A 105 19.89 11.89 -3.29
N MET A 106 18.65 12.37 -3.34
CA MET A 106 18.04 13.05 -4.49
C MET A 106 17.98 14.57 -4.31
N ASN A 107 17.72 15.04 -3.08
CA ASN A 107 17.53 16.43 -2.71
C ASN A 107 18.61 16.89 -1.71
N PRO A 108 19.66 17.59 -2.16
CA PRO A 108 20.75 18.06 -1.31
C PRO A 108 20.33 19.13 -0.29
N ALA A 109 19.15 19.75 -0.43
CA ALA A 109 18.63 20.69 0.57
C ALA A 109 18.16 19.96 1.85
N VAL A 110 17.94 18.65 1.79
CA VAL A 110 17.55 17.85 2.95
C VAL A 110 18.79 17.35 3.68
N PRO A 111 18.95 17.62 4.99
CA PRO A 111 20.08 17.07 5.74
C PRO A 111 20.00 15.56 5.90
N TRP A 112 21.15 14.90 5.96
CA TRP A 112 21.25 13.46 6.19
C TRP A 112 20.44 12.99 7.41
N SER A 113 20.53 13.73 8.52
CA SER A 113 19.82 13.39 9.75
C SER A 113 18.31 13.44 9.61
N ALA A 114 17.78 14.26 8.69
CA ALA A 114 16.33 14.44 8.50
C ALA A 114 15.70 13.28 7.71
N TYR A 115 16.44 12.62 6.82
CA TYR A 115 15.90 11.53 5.98
C TYR A 115 16.45 10.14 6.35
N TRP A 116 17.75 10.00 6.61
CA TRP A 116 18.39 8.68 6.82
C TRP A 116 18.29 8.16 8.26
N THR A 117 17.59 8.87 9.14
CA THR A 117 17.38 8.48 10.54
C THR A 117 15.89 8.40 10.86
N PRO A 118 15.49 7.83 12.01
CA PRO A 118 14.09 7.84 12.46
C PRO A 118 13.45 9.24 12.56
N LEU A 119 14.23 10.33 12.54
CA LEU A 119 13.70 11.69 12.48
C LEU A 119 12.88 11.98 11.21
N ARG A 120 12.99 11.14 10.17
CA ARG A 120 12.12 11.22 8.98
C ARG A 120 10.65 11.04 9.30
N TYR A 121 10.31 10.26 10.34
CA TYR A 121 8.92 9.97 10.68
C TYR A 121 8.19 11.19 11.25
N PRO A 122 8.74 11.92 12.26
CA PRO A 122 8.19 13.21 12.66
C PRO A 122 8.08 14.21 11.50
N LEU A 123 9.08 14.29 10.62
CA LEU A 123 9.05 15.21 9.48
C LEU A 123 7.95 14.83 8.48
N LEU A 124 7.81 13.55 8.16
CA LEU A 124 6.74 13.01 7.32
C LEU A 124 5.36 13.31 7.93
N LEU A 125 5.18 13.13 9.25
CA LEU A 125 3.91 13.44 9.92
C LEU A 125 3.58 14.93 9.85
N ASN A 126 4.59 15.79 10.05
CA ASN A 126 4.43 17.25 9.89
C ASN A 126 4.01 17.60 8.46
N LEU A 127 4.68 17.03 7.45
CA LEU A 127 4.30 17.23 6.05
C LEU A 127 2.89 16.70 5.76
N ALA A 128 2.57 15.49 6.22
CA ALA A 128 1.28 14.84 5.99
C ALA A 128 0.12 15.67 6.56
N SER A 129 0.34 16.37 7.68
CA SER A 129 -0.67 17.27 8.27
C SER A 129 -1.05 18.47 7.37
N LEU A 130 -0.23 18.79 6.37
CA LEU A 130 -0.47 19.89 5.42
C LEU A 130 -1.30 19.44 4.20
N PHE A 131 -1.41 18.13 3.97
CA PHE A 131 -2.15 17.57 2.84
C PHE A 131 -3.64 17.40 3.13
N ASP A 132 -4.48 17.87 2.21
CA ASP A 132 -5.84 17.37 2.04
C ASP A 132 -5.89 16.32 0.90
N ASP A 133 -7.07 15.75 0.66
CA ASP A 133 -7.27 14.72 -0.36
C ASP A 133 -7.02 15.25 -1.78
N GLU A 134 -7.34 16.52 -2.05
CA GLU A 134 -7.16 17.14 -3.37
C GLU A 134 -5.68 17.34 -3.68
N LEU A 135 -4.94 17.92 -2.74
CA LEU A 135 -3.51 18.17 -2.87
C LEU A 135 -2.72 16.86 -2.99
N ALA A 136 -3.11 15.83 -2.22
CA ALA A 136 -2.50 14.51 -2.31
C ALA A 136 -2.81 13.82 -3.67
N SER A 137 -4.02 14.02 -4.20
CA SER A 137 -4.40 13.55 -5.54
C SER A 137 -3.60 14.24 -6.64
N ASN A 138 -3.37 15.54 -6.52
CA ASN A 138 -2.55 16.30 -7.47
C ASN A 138 -1.08 15.87 -7.42
N ALA A 139 -0.52 15.69 -6.23
CA ALA A 139 0.83 15.16 -6.04
C ALA A 139 1.01 13.79 -6.71
N TRP A 140 0.04 12.88 -6.51
CA TRP A 140 0.04 11.56 -7.12
C TRP A 140 -0.12 11.61 -8.64
N THR A 141 -0.97 12.50 -9.14
CA THR A 141 -1.18 12.70 -10.58
C THR A 141 0.11 13.19 -11.24
N ALA A 142 0.82 14.14 -10.62
CA ALA A 142 2.12 14.60 -11.09
C ALA A 142 3.15 13.45 -11.11
N ARG A 143 3.12 12.56 -10.12
CA ARG A 143 4.01 11.39 -10.03
C ARG A 143 3.77 10.39 -11.18
N LEU A 144 2.53 10.28 -11.68
CA LEU A 144 2.16 9.34 -12.75
C LEU A 144 2.25 9.92 -14.17
N GLU A 145 2.30 11.24 -14.30
CA GLU A 145 2.40 11.96 -15.57
C GLU A 145 3.73 11.65 -16.27
N ALA A 146 3.68 11.18 -17.52
CA ALA A 146 4.89 10.83 -18.27
C ALA A 146 5.62 12.05 -18.86
N HIS A 147 4.88 13.16 -19.07
CA HIS A 147 5.43 14.36 -19.68
C HIS A 147 5.97 15.31 -18.62
N ASP A 148 7.29 15.54 -18.65
CA ASP A 148 8.00 16.30 -17.61
C ASP A 148 7.46 17.72 -17.44
N GLU A 149 7.11 18.42 -18.51
CA GLU A 149 6.53 19.77 -18.43
C GLU A 149 5.23 19.79 -17.63
N ARG A 150 4.27 18.93 -17.98
CA ARG A 150 2.97 18.84 -17.27
C ARG A 150 3.15 18.36 -15.83
N ALA A 151 4.05 17.40 -15.62
CA ALA A 151 4.35 16.90 -14.29
C ALA A 151 4.98 17.99 -13.41
N SER A 152 5.89 18.79 -13.98
CA SER A 152 6.56 19.91 -13.32
C SER A 152 5.57 21.02 -12.96
N GLU A 153 4.70 21.43 -13.89
CA GLU A 153 3.65 22.43 -13.63
C GLU A 153 2.75 22.03 -12.46
N LEU A 154 2.29 20.78 -12.46
CA LEU A 154 1.43 20.26 -11.39
C LEU A 154 2.21 20.11 -10.07
N PHE A 155 3.46 19.65 -10.13
CA PHE A 155 4.33 19.52 -8.96
C PHE A 155 4.64 20.89 -8.32
N CYS A 156 4.93 21.91 -9.11
CA CYS A 156 5.17 23.27 -8.63
C CYS A 156 3.92 23.83 -7.96
N THR A 157 2.74 23.63 -8.56
CA THR A 157 1.45 24.03 -7.96
C THR A 157 1.25 23.37 -6.59
N VAL A 158 1.52 22.07 -6.48
CA VAL A 158 1.46 21.34 -5.20
C VAL A 158 2.47 21.89 -4.19
N SER A 159 3.70 22.16 -4.63
CA SER A 159 4.79 22.63 -3.78
C SER A 159 4.52 24.04 -3.25
N ASP A 160 4.01 24.94 -4.09
CA ASP A 160 3.67 26.31 -3.69
C ASP A 160 2.56 26.32 -2.63
N GLU A 161 1.54 25.48 -2.81
CA GLU A 161 0.46 25.32 -1.82
C GLU A 161 1.00 24.73 -0.51
N LEU A 162 1.87 23.71 -0.56
CA LEU A 162 2.51 23.16 0.64
C LEU A 162 3.40 24.19 1.34
N ILE A 163 4.14 25.02 0.61
CA ILE A 163 4.95 26.10 1.18
C ILE A 163 4.04 27.12 1.89
N SER A 164 2.95 27.53 1.25
CA SER A 164 1.95 28.44 1.83
C SER A 164 1.36 27.88 3.12
N ARG A 165 0.93 26.61 3.12
CA ARG A 165 0.41 25.92 4.31
C ARG A 165 1.47 25.76 5.40
N THR A 166 2.71 25.47 5.01
CA THR A 166 3.85 25.38 5.95
C THR A 166 4.04 26.71 6.68
N ALA A 167 4.01 27.83 5.95
CA ALA A 167 4.15 29.16 6.54
C ALA A 167 3.04 29.46 7.55
N ALA A 168 1.79 29.14 7.20
CA ALA A 168 0.60 29.37 8.05
C ALA A 168 0.45 28.37 9.21
N SER A 169 1.12 27.23 9.16
CA SER A 169 0.99 26.16 10.18
C SER A 169 1.57 26.54 11.55
N ALA A 170 1.20 25.78 12.58
CA ALA A 170 1.77 25.87 13.92
C ALA A 170 3.08 25.05 14.10
N LEU A 171 3.69 24.58 13.01
CA LEU A 171 4.93 23.80 13.05
C LEU A 171 6.10 24.63 13.62
N ASP A 172 7.06 23.95 14.24
CA ASP A 172 8.25 24.60 14.75
C ASP A 172 9.12 25.16 13.61
N HIS A 173 9.98 26.14 13.95
CA HIS A 173 10.81 26.83 12.97
C HIS A 173 11.70 25.87 12.16
N ARG A 174 12.23 24.81 12.78
CA ARG A 174 13.12 23.88 12.09
C ARG A 174 12.36 23.02 11.10
N SER A 175 11.18 22.52 11.47
CA SER A 175 10.30 21.78 10.55
C SER A 175 9.87 22.64 9.36
N LYS A 176 9.47 23.90 9.61
CA LYS A 176 9.11 24.83 8.53
C LYS A 176 10.26 25.03 7.56
N GLN A 177 11.46 25.31 8.07
CA GLN A 177 12.65 25.46 7.25
C GLN A 177 12.93 24.21 6.41
N LEU A 178 12.92 23.02 7.01
CA LEU A 178 13.18 21.76 6.30
C LEU A 178 12.20 21.53 5.15
N ILE A 179 10.91 21.73 5.40
CA ILE A 179 9.86 21.54 4.39
C ILE A 179 10.01 22.57 3.27
N THR A 180 10.16 23.84 3.61
CA THR A 180 10.30 24.93 2.63
C THR A 180 11.57 24.78 1.79
N ASP A 181 12.72 24.48 2.40
CA ASP A 181 13.99 24.32 1.68
C ASP A 181 13.93 23.12 0.71
N ALA A 182 13.37 21.99 1.17
CA ALA A 182 13.21 20.79 0.34
C ALA A 182 12.31 21.05 -0.87
N LEU A 183 11.15 21.68 -0.66
CA LEU A 183 10.19 21.99 -1.73
C LEU A 183 10.75 23.02 -2.72
N ASN A 184 11.38 24.09 -2.23
CA ASN A 184 12.00 25.10 -3.11
C ASN A 184 13.09 24.50 -4.01
N TRP A 185 13.97 23.66 -3.44
CA TRP A 185 14.99 23.00 -4.23
C TRP A 185 14.38 22.05 -5.26
N ALA A 186 13.38 21.25 -4.85
CA ALA A 186 12.72 20.28 -5.71
C ALA A 186 12.02 20.96 -6.90
N SER A 187 11.30 22.06 -6.67
CA SER A 187 10.65 22.83 -7.75
C SER A 187 11.67 23.44 -8.71
N ALA A 188 12.78 23.97 -8.19
CA ALA A 188 13.84 24.56 -9.02
C ALA A 188 14.65 23.51 -9.80
N ASN A 189 14.66 22.25 -9.37
CA ASN A 189 15.49 21.18 -9.93
C ASN A 189 14.67 19.93 -10.30
N PHE A 190 13.43 20.10 -10.76
CA PHE A 190 12.47 19.02 -11.01
C PHE A 190 13.03 17.89 -11.90
N GLU A 191 13.75 18.24 -12.96
CA GLU A 191 14.36 17.26 -13.87
C GLU A 191 15.41 16.39 -13.16
N GLN A 192 16.25 16.99 -12.30
CA GLN A 192 17.26 16.27 -11.51
C GLN A 192 16.62 15.43 -10.41
N LEU A 193 15.49 15.88 -9.86
CA LEU A 193 14.74 15.15 -8.83
C LEU A 193 14.19 13.82 -9.37
N GLY A 194 13.90 13.73 -10.67
CA GLY A 194 13.33 12.53 -11.28
C GLY A 194 11.95 12.18 -10.69
N TYR A 195 11.11 13.20 -10.49
CA TYR A 195 9.87 13.04 -9.73
C TYR A 195 8.80 12.22 -10.43
N ASN A 196 8.71 12.19 -11.74
CA ASN A 196 7.59 11.57 -12.44
C ASN A 196 7.98 10.25 -13.13
N CYS A 197 7.04 9.31 -13.23
CA CYS A 197 7.24 8.04 -13.89
C CYS A 197 6.99 8.14 -15.40
N LYS A 198 8.05 7.97 -16.19
CA LYS A 198 8.04 8.07 -17.65
C LYS A 198 7.58 6.77 -18.31
N THR A 199 7.91 5.64 -17.69
CA THR A 199 7.60 4.30 -18.23
C THR A 199 6.57 3.54 -17.41
N ASN A 200 5.85 2.61 -18.05
CA ASN A 200 4.95 1.70 -17.32
C ASN A 200 5.68 0.86 -16.27
N LYS A 201 6.96 0.51 -16.51
CA LYS A 201 7.78 -0.24 -15.56
C LYS A 201 8.08 0.57 -14.29
N GLU A 202 8.40 1.84 -14.44
CA GLU A 202 8.57 2.76 -13.30
C GLU A 202 7.26 2.91 -12.52
N ARG A 203 6.14 3.11 -13.22
CA ARG A 203 4.82 3.19 -12.59
C ARG A 203 4.52 1.97 -11.73
N LEU A 204 4.74 0.76 -12.25
CA LEU A 204 4.49 -0.49 -11.50
C LEU A 204 5.33 -0.61 -10.22
N ARG A 205 6.49 0.07 -10.13
CA ARG A 205 7.35 0.03 -8.94
C ARG A 205 6.85 0.91 -7.80
N ILE A 206 6.02 1.91 -8.10
CA ILE A 206 5.49 2.85 -7.10
C ILE A 206 4.03 2.56 -6.73
N MET A 207 3.41 1.53 -7.32
CA MET A 207 2.03 1.16 -7.01
C MET A 207 1.92 0.59 -5.58
N PRO A 208 0.77 0.76 -4.89
CA PRO A 208 0.59 0.32 -3.51
C PRO A 208 0.81 -1.18 -3.28
N ASN A 209 0.54 -2.03 -4.28
CA ASN A 209 0.81 -3.47 -4.18
C ASN A 209 2.27 -3.80 -3.98
N MET A 210 3.20 -2.99 -4.51
CA MET A 210 4.62 -3.22 -4.32
C MET A 210 4.97 -3.20 -2.82
N ILE A 211 4.37 -2.27 -2.07
CA ILE A 211 4.59 -2.14 -0.63
C ILE A 211 3.75 -3.15 0.17
N GLY A 212 2.47 -3.31 -0.21
CA GLY A 212 1.56 -4.22 0.48
C GLY A 212 2.02 -5.68 0.39
N PHE A 213 2.45 -6.13 -0.78
CA PHE A 213 2.93 -7.50 -0.96
C PHE A 213 4.28 -7.76 -0.28
N GLN A 214 5.16 -6.77 -0.19
CA GLN A 214 6.39 -6.89 0.61
C GLN A 214 6.07 -7.14 2.09
N SER A 215 5.06 -6.45 2.63
CA SER A 215 4.58 -6.65 3.99
C SER A 215 4.02 -8.06 4.20
N VAL A 216 3.28 -8.59 3.21
CA VAL A 216 2.82 -9.99 3.20
C VAL A 216 4.00 -10.96 3.27
N LEU A 217 5.03 -10.77 2.44
CA LEU A 217 6.22 -11.63 2.44
C LEU A 217 6.95 -11.58 3.78
N HIS A 218 7.07 -10.41 4.40
CA HIS A 218 7.65 -10.29 5.75
C HIS A 218 6.83 -11.01 6.81
N GLY A 219 5.50 -10.94 6.71
CA GLY A 219 4.59 -11.71 7.56
C GLY A 219 4.75 -13.22 7.42
N ILE A 220 4.84 -13.70 6.18
CA ILE A 220 5.10 -15.12 5.87
C ILE A 220 6.44 -15.55 6.48
N CYS A 221 7.51 -14.78 6.28
CA CYS A 221 8.83 -15.06 6.86
C CYS A 221 8.78 -15.12 8.39
N SER A 222 8.13 -14.15 9.03
CA SER A 222 7.94 -14.12 10.48
C SER A 222 7.22 -15.37 10.99
N ARG A 223 6.18 -15.83 10.27
CA ARG A 223 5.44 -17.05 10.61
C ARG A 223 6.23 -18.34 10.41
N LEU A 224 7.12 -18.41 9.42
CA LEU A 224 7.99 -19.56 9.22
C LEU A 224 8.97 -19.74 10.39
N GLY A 225 9.45 -18.63 10.96
CA GLY A 225 10.26 -18.57 12.18
C GLY A 225 11.69 -19.10 12.07
N ALA A 226 12.07 -19.74 10.96
CA ALA A 226 13.43 -20.26 10.72
C ALA A 226 13.84 -20.10 9.24
N PRO A 227 15.10 -19.73 8.96
CA PRO A 227 15.57 -19.33 7.63
C PRO A 227 15.53 -20.46 6.57
N GLU A 228 15.56 -21.72 6.98
CA GLU A 228 15.58 -22.87 6.04
C GLU A 228 14.21 -23.50 5.77
N ARG A 229 13.15 -22.99 6.41
CA ARG A 229 11.80 -23.53 6.23
C ARG A 229 11.21 -23.07 4.91
N LYS A 230 10.82 -24.03 4.07
CA LYS A 230 10.15 -23.77 2.80
C LYS A 230 8.67 -23.41 3.01
N ALA A 231 8.24 -22.36 2.33
CA ALA A 231 6.83 -22.02 2.15
C ALA A 231 6.35 -22.42 0.76
N SER A 232 5.11 -22.89 0.69
CA SER A 232 4.34 -22.96 -0.56
C SER A 232 3.37 -21.79 -0.53
N ILE A 233 3.52 -20.85 -1.47
CA ILE A 233 2.70 -19.64 -1.55
C ILE A 233 1.85 -19.75 -2.81
N ILE A 234 0.54 -19.66 -2.63
CA ILE A 234 -0.45 -19.58 -3.70
C ILE A 234 -1.03 -18.17 -3.61
N VAL A 235 -0.95 -17.42 -4.70
CA VAL A 235 -1.51 -16.07 -4.80
C VAL A 235 -2.67 -16.16 -5.77
N ASP A 236 -3.85 -15.68 -5.35
CA ASP A 236 -4.99 -15.60 -6.25
C ASP A 236 -4.69 -14.61 -7.36
N GLN A 237 -4.83 -15.05 -8.60
CA GLN A 237 -4.62 -14.21 -9.76
C GLN A 237 -5.98 -13.67 -10.17
N GLN A 238 -6.20 -12.37 -9.98
CA GLN A 238 -7.35 -11.69 -10.56
C GLN A 238 -7.27 -11.82 -12.09
N SER A 239 -8.13 -12.67 -12.66
CA SER A 239 -8.31 -12.90 -14.09
C SER A 239 -9.26 -11.89 -14.73
#